data_AF-A0A9X0R5A7-F1
#
_entry.id   AF-A0A9X0R5A7-F1
#
_cell.length_a   1.000
_cell.length_b   1.000
_cell.length_c   1.000
_cell.angle_alpha   90.00
_cell.angle_beta   90.00
_cell.angle_gamma   90.00
#
_symmetry.space_group_name_H-M   'P 1'
#
loop_
_entity.id
_entity.type
_entity.pdbx_description
1 polymer ?
#
loop_
_entity_poly.entity_id
_entity_poly.type
_entity_poly.pdbx_seq_one_letter_code
_entity_poly.pdbx_strand_id
1 'polypeptide(L)'
;MRLRYENCRSLVTLSGMVRLRLRIRRCEAPDCRRFRVPYRPEAEGALALPQHEFGLDVIALAGVLRHREHRSVPEIHAILRGRGLDISERSVTNLLDRYDEL
;
A
#
# COMPACT_ATOMS: atom_id res chain seq x y z
N MET A 1 11.46 7.12 -22.92
CA MET A 1 11.44 6.10 -21.84
C MET A 1 10.82 4.82 -22.37
N ARG A 2 11.51 3.67 -22.30
CA ARG A 2 10.96 2.39 -22.78
C ARG A 2 10.39 1.56 -21.63
N LEU A 3 9.31 0.81 -21.90
CA LEU A 3 8.79 -0.21 -21.00
C LEU A 3 9.83 -1.33 -20.89
N ARG A 4 10.14 -1.77 -19.66
CA ARG A 4 11.09 -2.87 -19.44
C ARG A 4 10.39 -4.13 -18.99
N TYR A 5 9.53 -4.01 -17.99
CA TYR A 5 8.73 -5.11 -17.47
C TYR A 5 7.49 -4.58 -16.77
N GLU A 6 6.58 -5.49 -16.49
CA GLU A 6 5.36 -5.21 -15.74
C GLU A 6 5.45 -5.92 -14.39
N ASN A 7 4.99 -5.24 -13.35
CA ASN A 7 4.87 -5.80 -12.02
C ASN A 7 3.39 -5.78 -11.63
N CYS A 8 2.87 -6.92 -11.18
CA CYS A 8 1.50 -7.04 -10.73
C CYS A 8 1.48 -7.19 -9.21
N ARG A 9 0.67 -6.38 -8.53
CA ARG A 9 0.40 -6.54 -7.09
C ARG A 9 -1.10 -6.40 -6.84
N SER A 10 -1.61 -7.19 -5.90
CA SER A 10 -2.97 -7.03 -5.39
C SER A 10 -2.92 -6.13 -4.15
N LEU A 11 -3.93 -5.29 -4.00
CA LEU A 11 -4.14 -4.43 -2.85
C LEU A 11 -5.53 -4.68 -2.27
N VAL A 12 -5.61 -4.76 -0.95
CA VAL A 12 -6.89 -4.74 -0.24
C VAL A 12 -7.20 -3.29 0.14
N THR A 13 -8.32 -2.78 -0.34
CA THR A 13 -8.84 -1.44 0.00
C THR A 13 -10.21 -1.58 0.69
N LEU A 14 -10.73 -0.50 1.24
CA LEU A 14 -12.08 -0.47 1.82
C LEU A 14 -13.18 -0.68 0.77
N SER A 15 -12.88 -0.42 -0.50
CA SER A 15 -13.79 -0.68 -1.63
C SER A 15 -13.63 -2.09 -2.22
N GLY A 16 -12.74 -2.90 -1.66
CA GLY A 16 -12.45 -4.27 -2.10
C GLY A 16 -11.05 -4.46 -2.66
N MET A 17 -10.79 -5.65 -3.20
CA MET A 17 -9.47 -5.98 -3.74
C MET A 17 -9.25 -5.34 -5.12
N VAL A 18 -8.15 -4.60 -5.27
CA VAL A 18 -7.72 -3.99 -6.53
C VAL A 18 -6.44 -4.65 -7.02
N ARG A 19 -6.39 -5.05 -8.30
CA ARG A 19 -5.16 -5.56 -8.93
C ARG A 19 -4.48 -4.45 -9.71
N LEU A 20 -3.28 -4.07 -9.28
CA LEU A 20 -2.45 -3.08 -9.97
C LEU A 20 -1.53 -3.76 -10.99
N ARG A 21 -1.42 -3.15 -12.17
CA ARG A 21 -0.44 -3.50 -13.21
C ARG A 21 0.50 -2.32 -13.42
N LEU A 22 1.69 -2.44 -12.87
CA LEU A 22 2.71 -1.38 -12.85
C LEU A 22 3.61 -1.53 -14.07
N ARG A 23 3.62 -0.52 -14.92
CA ARG A 23 4.48 -0.44 -16.10
C ARG A 23 5.81 0.21 -15.75
N ILE A 24 6.82 -0.61 -15.47
CA ILE A 24 8.13 -0.11 -15.07
C ILE A 24 8.92 0.31 -16.30
N ARG A 25 9.32 1.59 -16.32
CA ARG A 25 10.04 2.18 -17.45
C ARG A 25 11.50 2.46 -17.08
N ARG A 26 12.39 2.50 -18.07
CA ARG A 26 13.76 2.98 -17.91
C ARG A 26 14.09 4.03 -18.96
N CYS A 27 14.97 4.96 -18.61
CA CYS A 27 15.62 5.82 -19.58
C CYS A 27 16.81 5.09 -20.21
N GLU A 28 16.93 5.18 -21.54
CA GLU A 28 18.02 4.58 -22.32
C GLU A 28 18.96 5.64 -22.92
N ALA A 29 18.69 6.93 -22.69
CA ALA A 29 19.56 8.01 -23.12
C ALA A 29 20.82 8.06 -22.23
N PRO A 30 22.04 7.97 -22.81
CA PRO A 30 23.30 7.98 -22.04
C PRO A 30 23.49 9.23 -21.18
N ASP A 31 23.07 10.39 -21.68
CA ASP A 31 23.24 11.69 -21.00
C ASP A 31 22.19 11.96 -19.91
N CYS A 32 21.26 11.02 -19.70
CA CYS A 32 20.24 11.17 -18.68
C CYS A 32 20.78 10.81 -17.29
N ARG A 33 20.61 11.72 -16.32
CA ARG A 33 20.93 11.46 -14.90
C ARG A 33 20.24 10.21 -14.32
N ARG A 34 19.14 9.75 -14.93
CA ARG A 34 18.39 8.55 -14.57
C ARG A 34 18.61 7.38 -15.54
N PHE A 35 19.76 7.35 -16.24
CA PHE A 35 20.12 6.27 -17.16
C PHE A 35 20.03 4.91 -16.47
N ARG A 36 19.26 3.98 -17.06
CA ARG A 36 18.99 2.63 -16.54
C ARG A 36 18.33 2.53 -15.15
N VAL A 37 17.92 3.63 -14.54
CA VAL A 37 17.16 3.63 -13.28
C VAL A 37 15.69 3.26 -13.56
N PRO A 38 15.11 2.27 -12.85
CA PRO A 38 13.69 1.91 -12.98
C PRO A 38 12.80 3.02 -12.43
N TYR A 39 11.88 3.51 -13.25
CA TYR A 39 10.87 4.48 -12.89
C TYR A 39 9.52 3.77 -12.66
N ARG A 40 9.06 3.78 -11.40
CA ARG A 40 7.73 3.31 -11.00
C ARG A 40 6.68 4.40 -11.27
N PRO A 41 5.45 4.06 -11.65
CA PRO A 41 4.38 5.04 -11.80
C PRO A 41 4.07 5.75 -10.47
N GLU A 42 4.03 7.08 -10.47
CA GLU A 42 3.69 7.88 -9.27
C GLU A 42 2.28 7.57 -8.75
N ALA A 43 1.35 7.21 -9.65
CA ALA A 43 0.01 6.76 -9.28
C ALA A 43 -0.01 5.53 -8.35
N GLU A 44 1.05 4.71 -8.33
CA GLU A 44 1.17 3.61 -7.34
C GLU A 44 1.25 4.17 -5.91
N GLY A 45 2.02 5.24 -5.72
CA GLY A 45 2.24 5.84 -4.40
C GLY A 45 1.00 6.51 -3.82
N ALA A 46 0.04 6.90 -4.67
CA ALA A 46 -1.26 7.41 -4.23
C ALA A 46 -2.22 6.32 -3.73
N LEU A 47 -1.90 5.03 -3.96
CA LEU A 47 -2.78 3.91 -3.62
C LEU A 47 -2.28 3.12 -2.42
N ALA A 48 -0.97 2.87 -2.32
CA ALA A 48 -0.41 2.09 -1.22
C ALA A 48 1.07 2.41 -0.98
N LEU A 49 1.51 2.16 0.26
CA LEU A 49 2.92 2.21 0.62
C LEU A 49 3.71 1.11 -0.13
N PRO A 50 5.04 1.29 -0.29
CA PRO A 50 5.91 0.25 -0.81
C PRO A 50 5.77 -1.06 0.00
N GLN A 51 5.70 -2.18 -0.70
CA GLN A 51 5.68 -3.54 -0.11
C GLN A 51 4.47 -3.87 0.78
N HIS A 52 3.46 -3.00 0.82
CA HIS A 52 2.24 -3.25 1.59
C HIS A 52 1.14 -3.90 0.76
N GLU A 53 0.42 -4.83 1.37
CA GLU A 53 -0.75 -5.47 0.78
C GLU A 53 -2.05 -4.64 0.94
N PHE A 54 -2.01 -3.62 1.80
CA PHE A 54 -3.16 -2.76 2.10
C PHE A 54 -3.05 -1.39 1.43
N GLY A 55 -4.19 -0.86 1.01
CA GLY A 55 -4.32 0.51 0.51
C GLY A 55 -4.11 1.56 1.60
N LEU A 56 -3.78 2.78 1.18
CA LEU A 56 -3.62 3.93 2.09
C LEU A 56 -4.91 4.23 2.88
N ASP A 57 -6.08 3.91 2.32
CA ASP A 57 -7.37 4.06 2.97
C ASP A 57 -7.53 3.14 4.19
N VAL A 58 -7.08 1.89 4.09
CA VAL A 58 -7.07 0.94 5.21
C VAL A 58 -6.07 1.37 6.27
N ILE A 59 -4.87 1.81 5.86
CA ILE A 59 -3.82 2.31 6.77
C ILE A 59 -4.33 3.54 7.53
N ALA A 60 -4.88 4.51 6.83
CA ALA A 60 -5.40 5.74 7.43
C ALA A 60 -6.54 5.44 8.42
N LEU A 61 -7.45 4.54 8.07
CA LEU A 61 -8.52 4.13 8.97
C LEU A 61 -7.98 3.43 10.23
N ALA A 62 -7.03 2.49 10.09
CA ALA A 62 -6.41 1.82 11.23
C ALA A 62 -5.72 2.85 12.16
N GLY A 63 -5.02 3.83 11.59
CA GLY A 63 -4.41 4.93 12.34
C GLY A 63 -5.44 5.79 13.08
N VAL A 64 -6.57 6.14 12.45
CA VAL A 64 -7.65 6.89 13.12
C VAL A 64 -8.22 6.09 14.30
N LEU A 65 -8.56 4.81 14.09
CA LEU A 65 -9.09 3.97 15.15
C LEU A 65 -8.10 3.83 16.32
N ARG A 66 -6.80 3.74 16.02
CA ARG A 66 -5.76 3.60 17.03
C ARG A 66 -5.48 4.89 17.80
N HIS A 67 -5.19 5.97 17.10
CA HIS A 67 -4.64 7.19 17.71
C HIS A 67 -5.71 8.20 18.11
N ARG A 68 -6.86 8.22 17.43
CA ARG A 68 -7.97 9.14 17.74
C ARG A 68 -9.04 8.48 18.61
N GLU A 69 -9.36 7.21 18.34
CA GLU A 69 -10.41 6.49 19.06
C GLU A 69 -9.87 5.54 20.14
N HIS A 70 -8.53 5.47 20.30
CA HIS A 70 -7.85 4.65 21.31
C HIS A 70 -8.25 3.16 21.31
N ARG A 71 -8.64 2.63 20.14
CA ARG A 71 -9.01 1.23 20.00
C ARG A 71 -7.80 0.31 20.16
N SER A 72 -8.07 -0.85 20.76
CA SER A 72 -7.13 -1.97 20.84
C SER A 72 -7.04 -2.71 19.50
N VAL A 73 -5.96 -3.48 19.30
CA VAL A 73 -5.77 -4.29 18.08
C VAL A 73 -6.96 -5.23 17.81
N PRO A 74 -7.50 -5.97 18.80
CA PRO A 74 -8.67 -6.83 18.58
C PRO A 74 -9.92 -6.05 18.15
N GLU A 75 -10.15 -4.85 18.69
CA GLU A 75 -11.27 -4.00 18.29
C GLU A 75 -11.11 -3.49 16.87
N ILE A 76 -9.91 -3.03 16.50
CA ILE A 76 -9.61 -2.59 15.13
C ILE A 76 -9.81 -3.74 14.15
N HIS A 77 -9.31 -4.93 14.49
CA HIS A 77 -9.52 -6.13 13.70
C HIS A 77 -11.01 -6.44 13.52
N ALA A 78 -11.81 -6.43 14.59
CA ALA A 78 -13.25 -6.66 14.51
C ALA A 78 -13.96 -5.63 13.61
N ILE A 79 -13.58 -4.35 13.70
CA ILE A 79 -14.12 -3.28 12.86
C ILE A 79 -13.77 -3.49 11.37
N LEU A 80 -12.53 -3.85 11.06
CA LEU A 80 -12.10 -4.10 9.69
C LEU A 80 -12.76 -5.36 9.10
N ARG A 81 -12.86 -6.44 9.88
CA ARG A 81 -13.62 -7.65 9.51
C ARG A 81 -15.10 -7.34 9.27
N GLY A 82 -15.71 -6.52 10.13
CA GLY A 82 -17.10 -6.08 9.98
C GLY A 82 -17.36 -5.26 8.72
N ARG A 83 -16.31 -4.65 8.14
CA ARG A 83 -16.36 -3.97 6.83
C ARG A 83 -16.05 -4.90 5.65
N GLY A 84 -15.90 -6.21 5.90
CA GLY A 84 -15.66 -7.22 4.86
C GLY A 84 -14.20 -7.39 4.46
N LEU A 85 -13.24 -6.82 5.19
CA LEU A 85 -11.82 -7.02 4.90
C LEU A 85 -11.37 -8.38 5.43
N ASP A 86 -10.63 -9.13 4.62
CA ASP A 86 -9.96 -10.35 5.07
C ASP A 86 -8.58 -10.04 5.63
N ILE A 87 -8.57 -9.68 6.91
CA ILE A 87 -7.38 -9.23 7.63
C ILE A 87 -7.24 -10.01 8.94
N SER A 88 -6.02 -10.40 9.29
CA SER A 88 -5.71 -11.05 10.57
C SER A 88 -5.31 -10.01 11.63
N GLU A 89 -5.46 -10.32 12.91
CA GLU A 89 -4.95 -9.46 13.99
C GLU A 89 -3.46 -9.13 13.85
N ARG A 90 -2.64 -10.11 13.43
CA ARG A 90 -1.21 -9.88 13.14
C ARG A 90 -1.02 -8.83 12.05
N SER A 91 -1.81 -8.90 10.98
CA SER A 91 -1.76 -7.91 9.90
C SER A 91 -2.14 -6.52 10.42
N VAL A 92 -3.10 -6.42 11.35
CA VAL A 92 -3.44 -5.15 12.01
C VAL A 92 -2.27 -4.63 12.84
N THR A 93 -1.62 -5.48 13.64
CA THR A 93 -0.40 -5.08 14.38
C THR A 93 0.67 -4.54 13.43
N ASN A 94 0.99 -5.29 12.37
CA ASN A 94 1.98 -4.86 11.38
C ASN A 94 1.60 -3.53 10.72
N LEU A 95 0.32 -3.29 10.45
CA LEU A 95 -0.16 -2.02 9.91
C LEU A 95 0.12 -0.84 10.85
N LEU A 96 -0.10 -1.05 12.16
CA LEU A 96 0.12 -0.01 13.17
C LEU A 96 1.62 0.23 13.41
N ASP A 97 2.43 -0.82 13.51
CA ASP A 97 3.88 -0.69 13.66
C ASP A 97 4.48 0.13 12.51
N ARG A 98 4.00 -0.11 11.28
CA ARG A 98 4.43 0.63 10.10
C ARG A 98 3.92 2.07 10.04
N TYR A 99 2.76 2.35 10.66
CA TYR A 99 2.23 3.70 10.78
C TYR A 99 3.07 4.52 11.77
N ASP A 100 3.48 3.91 12.88
CA ASP A 100 4.31 4.56 13.92
C ASP A 100 5.75 4.85 13.46
N GLU A 101 6.23 4.19 12.39
CA GLU A 101 7.52 4.46 11.75
C GLU A 101 7.54 5.68 10.81
N LEU A 102 6.38 6.27 10.49
CA LEU A 102 6.24 7.40 9.54
C LEU A 102 6.30 8.76 10.26
#